data_AF-A0A850QLJ2-F1
#
_entry.id   AF-A0A850QLJ2-F1
#
_cell.length_a   1.000
_cell.length_b   1.000
_cell.length_c   1.000
_cell.angle_alpha   90.00
_cell.angle_beta   90.00
_cell.angle_gamma   90.00
#
_symmetry.space_group_name_H-M   'P 1'
#
loop_
_entity.id
_entity.type
_entity.pdbx_description
1 polymer ?
#
loop_
_entity_poly.entity_id
_entity_poly.type
_entity_poly.pdbx_seq_one_letter_code
_entity_poly.pdbx_strand_id
1 'polypeptide(L)'
;MRLTRLVCQRLMGLLVMLALTYPVLAQVAPELRQFPPNTLRGVLDMSAYPDVKMDGKLRYLAPSSRIYGTDNLIVLPSTLNDSQIQVNYTENPFGDIDKIWILTRTEIGQTLPVPEVWKPIPFKNPEIK
;
A
#
# COMPACT_ATOMS: atom_id res chain seq x y z
N MET A 1 -14.53 -19.96 -56.56
CA MET A 1 -14.80 -18.84 -55.62
C MET A 1 -15.28 -19.25 -54.21
N ARG A 2 -15.62 -20.53 -53.93
CA ARG A 2 -16.02 -20.98 -52.58
C ARG A 2 -14.84 -21.35 -51.67
N LEU A 3 -13.75 -21.90 -52.23
CA LEU A 3 -12.54 -22.26 -51.46
C LEU A 3 -11.80 -21.06 -50.86
N THR A 4 -11.69 -19.94 -51.58
CA THR A 4 -11.01 -18.73 -51.09
C THR A 4 -11.75 -18.07 -49.92
N ARG A 5 -13.08 -18.17 -49.87
CA ARG A 5 -13.89 -17.67 -48.75
C ARG A 5 -13.71 -18.50 -47.48
N LEU A 6 -13.60 -19.83 -47.60
CA LEU A 6 -13.38 -20.76 -46.48
C LEU A 6 -11.98 -20.61 -45.85
N VAL A 7 -10.95 -20.40 -46.67
CA VAL A 7 -9.58 -20.16 -46.18
C VAL A 7 -9.48 -18.82 -45.44
N CYS A 8 -10.11 -17.76 -45.99
CA CYS A 8 -10.14 -16.45 -45.34
C CYS A 8 -10.93 -16.46 -44.02
N GLN A 9 -12.05 -17.19 -43.94
CA GLN A 9 -12.81 -17.38 -42.69
C GLN A 9 -12.00 -18.13 -41.61
N ARG A 10 -11.22 -19.14 -41.98
CA ARG A 10 -10.38 -19.88 -41.04
C ARG A 10 -9.20 -19.04 -40.53
N LEU A 11 -8.56 -18.27 -41.41
CA LEU A 11 -7.49 -17.32 -41.04
C LEU A 11 -8.01 -16.21 -40.12
N MET A 12 -9.20 -15.68 -40.40
CA MET A 12 -9.84 -14.66 -39.58
C MET A 12 -10.27 -15.20 -38.20
N GLY A 13 -10.77 -16.44 -38.14
CA GLY A 13 -11.09 -17.11 -36.86
C GLY A 13 -9.85 -17.37 -36.00
N LEU A 14 -8.71 -17.73 -36.62
CA LEU A 14 -7.44 -17.94 -35.92
C LEU A 14 -6.87 -16.61 -35.37
N LEU A 15 -6.99 -15.53 -36.15
CA LEU A 15 -6.60 -14.18 -35.73
C LEU A 15 -7.45 -13.65 -34.57
N VAL A 16 -8.75 -13.93 -34.57
CA VAL A 16 -9.65 -13.55 -33.46
C VAL A 16 -9.36 -14.35 -32.20
N MET A 17 -9.09 -15.66 -32.30
CA MET A 17 -8.67 -16.46 -31.13
C MET A 17 -7.33 -16.00 -30.55
N LEU A 18 -6.36 -15.63 -31.40
CA LEU A 18 -5.07 -15.13 -30.93
C LEU A 18 -5.20 -13.76 -30.26
N ALA A 19 -6.13 -12.90 -30.69
CA ALA A 19 -6.36 -11.60 -30.09
C ALA A 19 -7.01 -11.68 -28.69
N LEU A 20 -7.77 -12.74 -28.41
CA LEU A 20 -8.49 -12.91 -27.13
C LEU A 20 -7.62 -13.42 -25.97
N THR A 21 -6.39 -13.88 -26.22
CA THR A 21 -5.49 -14.37 -25.15
C THR A 21 -4.62 -13.28 -24.50
N TYR A 22 -4.69 -12.03 -24.98
CA TYR A 22 -3.80 -10.96 -24.53
C TYR A 22 -4.09 -10.30 -23.16
N PRO A 23 -5.31 -10.19 -22.60
CA PRO A 23 -5.51 -9.33 -21.44
C PRO A 23 -5.25 -10.00 -20.07
N VAL A 24 -4.60 -11.16 -19.98
CA VAL A 24 -4.41 -11.87 -18.70
C VAL A 24 -3.24 -11.34 -17.85
N LEU A 25 -2.23 -10.70 -18.44
CA LEU A 25 -1.02 -10.30 -17.70
C LEU A 25 -1.11 -8.91 -17.01
N ALA A 26 -2.17 -8.15 -17.25
CA ALA A 26 -2.30 -6.78 -16.72
C ALA A 26 -2.94 -6.70 -15.31
N GLN A 27 -3.42 -7.82 -14.75
CA GLN A 27 -4.22 -7.82 -13.52
C GLN A 27 -3.43 -8.10 -12.23
N VAL A 28 -2.09 -8.26 -12.30
CA VAL A 28 -1.28 -8.69 -11.15
C VAL A 28 -0.05 -7.79 -10.96
N ALA A 29 -0.22 -6.48 -11.10
CA ALA A 29 0.73 -5.56 -10.50
C ALA A 29 0.19 -5.18 -9.12
N PRO A 30 0.89 -5.50 -8.00
CA PRO A 30 0.50 -4.97 -6.71
C PRO A 30 0.53 -3.45 -6.79
N GLU A 31 -0.65 -2.83 -6.68
CA GLU A 31 -0.78 -1.38 -6.65
C GLU A 31 0.05 -0.85 -5.48
N LEU A 32 0.86 0.18 -5.73
CA LEU A 32 1.65 0.81 -4.69
C LEU A 32 0.70 1.42 -3.66
N ARG A 33 0.89 1.07 -2.38
CA ARG A 33 0.01 1.53 -1.31
C ARG A 33 0.08 3.05 -1.19
N GLN A 34 -1.09 3.66 -1.00
CA GLN A 34 -1.18 5.06 -0.61
C GLN A 34 -1.07 5.18 0.90
N PHE A 35 -0.11 5.96 1.37
CA PHE A 35 0.09 6.20 2.80
C PHE A 35 -0.65 7.47 3.27
N PRO A 36 -1.15 7.52 4.51
CA PRO A 36 -1.76 8.72 5.08
C PRO A 36 -0.81 9.92 5.08
N PRO A 37 -1.33 11.16 5.02
CA PRO A 37 -0.48 12.35 4.89
C PRO A 37 0.40 12.63 6.12
N ASN A 38 0.06 12.12 7.30
CA ASN A 38 0.86 12.21 8.53
C ASN A 38 1.85 11.03 8.72
N THR A 39 2.23 10.36 7.62
CA THR A 39 3.13 9.20 7.69
C THR A 39 4.57 9.64 7.93
N LEU A 40 5.21 8.95 8.86
CA LEU A 40 6.63 9.01 9.17
C LEU A 40 7.32 7.76 8.62
N ARG A 41 8.65 7.81 8.50
CA ARG A 41 9.49 6.68 8.07
C ARG A 41 10.55 6.40 9.11
N GLY A 42 10.82 5.11 9.35
CA GLY A 42 11.84 4.67 10.29
C GLY A 42 12.22 3.21 10.13
N VAL A 43 13.07 2.74 11.02
CA VAL A 43 13.51 1.35 11.14
C VAL A 43 12.93 0.74 12.40
N LEU A 44 12.11 -0.29 12.22
CA LEU A 44 11.48 -1.04 13.29
C LEU A 44 12.39 -2.17 13.76
N ASP A 45 12.53 -2.27 15.08
CA ASP A 45 13.10 -3.40 15.78
C ASP A 45 12.06 -3.97 16.75
N MET A 46 11.66 -5.22 16.53
CA MET A 46 10.77 -6.00 17.39
C MET A 46 11.38 -7.36 17.76
N SER A 47 12.69 -7.55 17.62
CA SER A 47 13.33 -8.85 17.88
C SER A 47 13.22 -9.31 19.34
N ALA A 48 12.91 -8.39 20.25
CA ALA A 48 12.72 -8.64 21.68
C ALA A 48 11.29 -8.27 22.14
N TYR A 49 10.27 -8.68 21.37
CA TYR A 49 8.87 -8.45 21.73
C TYR A 49 8.59 -8.83 23.20
N PRO A 50 7.90 -7.99 24.01
CA PRO A 50 7.04 -6.86 23.61
C PRO A 50 7.73 -5.51 23.42
N ASP A 51 9.06 -5.42 23.56
CA ASP A 51 9.77 -4.17 23.35
C ASP A 51 9.69 -3.76 21.87
N VAL A 52 9.23 -2.54 21.63
CA VAL A 52 9.17 -1.94 20.30
C VAL A 52 10.18 -0.81 20.25
N LYS A 53 11.12 -0.90 19.31
CA LYS A 53 12.07 0.16 19.04
C LYS A 53 11.85 0.71 17.63
N MET A 54 11.86 2.03 17.53
CA MET A 54 11.85 2.75 16.26
C MET A 54 13.11 3.59 16.19
N ASP A 55 13.92 3.39 15.15
CA ASP A 55 15.21 4.06 14.97
C ASP A 55 16.13 3.92 16.19
N GLY A 56 16.10 2.74 16.83
CA GLY A 56 16.88 2.41 18.03
C GLY A 56 16.37 2.97 19.35
N LYS A 57 15.27 3.75 19.34
CA LYS A 57 14.65 4.30 20.56
C LYS A 57 13.45 3.45 20.97
N LEU A 58 13.30 3.19 22.26
CA LEU A 58 12.12 2.51 22.78
C LEU A 58 10.87 3.38 22.56
N ARG A 59 9.80 2.78 22.03
CA ARG A 59 8.51 3.42 21.71
C ARG A 59 7.36 2.56 22.21
N TYR A 60 6.17 3.16 22.27
CA TYR A 60 4.94 2.47 22.64
C TYR A 60 4.02 2.33 21.44
N LEU A 61 3.30 1.20 21.39
CA LEU A 61 2.19 0.98 20.49
C LEU A 61 0.92 1.53 21.14
N ALA A 62 0.08 2.20 20.36
CA ALA A 62 -1.28 2.51 20.76
C ALA A 62 -2.10 1.21 20.99
N PRO A 63 -3.18 1.26 21.79
CA PRO A 63 -4.08 0.11 21.95
C PRO A 63 -4.73 -0.35 20.64
N SER A 64 -4.85 0.56 19.66
CA SER A 64 -5.40 0.32 18.33
C SER A 64 -4.39 -0.23 17.32
N SER A 65 -3.13 -0.44 17.71
CA SER A 65 -2.06 -0.58 16.74
C SER A 65 -2.16 -1.80 15.84
N ARG A 66 -1.80 -1.59 14.58
CA ARG A 66 -1.76 -2.64 13.55
C ARG A 66 -0.47 -2.59 12.76
N ILE A 67 0.10 -3.77 12.51
CA ILE A 67 1.26 -3.96 11.65
C ILE A 67 0.79 -4.58 10.34
N TYR A 68 1.06 -3.92 9.23
CA TYR A 68 0.74 -4.37 7.89
C TYR A 68 2.01 -4.88 7.20
N GLY A 69 1.95 -6.11 6.68
CA GLY A 69 3.01 -6.71 5.88
C GLY A 69 3.14 -6.06 4.50
N THR A 70 4.09 -6.55 3.70
CA THR A 70 4.29 -6.10 2.32
C THR A 70 3.11 -6.45 1.40
N ASP A 71 2.34 -7.46 1.78
CA ASP A 71 1.08 -7.89 1.15
C ASP A 71 -0.15 -7.14 1.66
N ASN A 72 0.06 -6.13 2.52
CA ASN A 72 -0.99 -5.35 3.18
C ASN A 72 -1.89 -6.16 4.13
N LEU A 73 -1.50 -7.38 4.52
CA LEU A 73 -2.18 -8.16 5.55
C LEU A 73 -1.65 -7.82 6.94
N ILE A 74 -2.44 -8.09 7.98
CA ILE A 74 -2.00 -7.87 9.35
C ILE A 74 -0.98 -8.94 9.73
N VAL A 75 0.17 -8.50 10.25
CA VAL A 75 1.25 -9.36 10.74
C VAL A 75 1.23 -9.38 12.26
N LEU A 76 1.40 -10.57 12.84
CA LEU A 76 1.48 -10.73 14.27
C LEU A 76 2.87 -10.29 14.77
N PRO A 77 3.00 -9.40 15.77
CA PRO A 77 4.30 -8.91 16.23
C PRO A 77 5.28 -10.01 16.61
N SER A 78 4.81 -11.10 17.23
CA SER A 78 5.64 -12.23 17.66
C SER A 78 6.27 -13.03 16.50
N THR A 79 5.87 -12.77 15.25
CA THR A 79 6.45 -13.41 14.06
C THR A 79 7.58 -12.60 13.44
N LEU A 80 7.77 -11.36 13.91
CA LEU A 80 8.85 -10.48 13.46
C LEU A 80 10.12 -10.80 14.23
N ASN A 81 11.04 -11.51 13.59
CA ASN A 81 12.33 -11.88 14.19
C ASN A 81 13.45 -10.88 13.86
N ASP A 82 13.21 -9.97 12.91
CA ASP A 82 14.20 -9.03 12.40
C ASP A 82 14.20 -7.72 13.20
N SER A 83 15.40 -7.17 13.41
CA SER A 83 15.61 -5.90 14.13
C SER A 83 15.85 -4.69 13.22
N GLN A 84 15.78 -4.86 11.90
CA GLN A 84 16.08 -3.80 10.92
C GLN A 84 15.05 -3.74 9.79
N ILE A 85 13.77 -3.66 10.17
CA ILE A 85 12.67 -3.66 9.22
C ILE A 85 12.37 -2.21 8.82
N GLN A 86 12.50 -1.87 7.54
CA GLN A 86 12.12 -0.54 7.07
C GLN A 86 10.61 -0.41 7.04
N VAL A 87 10.09 0.62 7.72
CA VAL A 87 8.66 0.83 7.88
C VAL A 87 8.27 2.28 7.60
N ASN A 88 7.04 2.44 7.11
CA ASN A 88 6.29 3.67 7.29
C ASN A 88 5.38 3.50 8.52
N TYR A 89 5.13 4.58 9.27
CA TYR A 89 4.26 4.51 10.44
C TYR A 89 3.54 5.84 10.70
N THR A 90 2.46 5.79 11.47
CA THR A 90 1.77 6.99 11.97
C THR A 90 1.75 6.98 13.49
N GLU A 91 1.65 8.16 14.08
CA GLU A 91 1.52 8.34 15.52
C GLU A 91 0.14 8.89 15.86
N ASN A 92 -0.36 8.54 17.04
CA ASN A 92 -1.55 9.16 17.62
C ASN A 92 -1.18 10.54 18.23
N PRO A 93 -2.16 11.34 18.69
CA PRO A 93 -1.88 12.63 19.33
C PRO A 93 -1.04 12.57 20.62
N PHE A 94 -0.91 11.38 21.25
CA PHE A 94 -0.10 11.16 22.44
C PHE A 94 1.35 10.74 22.12
N GLY A 95 1.67 10.52 20.83
CA GLY A 95 3.00 10.10 20.38
C GLY A 95 3.23 8.58 20.39
N ASP A 96 2.18 7.79 20.63
CA ASP A 96 2.25 6.33 20.47
C ASP A 96 2.07 5.95 19.00
N ILE A 97 2.71 4.88 18.58
CA ILE A 97 2.65 4.41 17.20
C ILE A 97 1.27 3.78 16.96
N ASP A 98 0.49 4.30 16.01
CA ASP A 98 -0.87 3.82 15.69
C ASP A 98 -0.87 2.79 14.55
N LYS A 99 -0.17 3.03 13.45
CA LYS A 99 -0.13 2.08 12.32
C LYS A 99 1.29 1.92 11.83
N ILE A 100 1.64 0.71 11.43
CA ILE A 100 2.96 0.36 10.91
C ILE A 100 2.77 -0.38 9.59
N TRP A 101 3.49 0.02 8.55
CA TRP A 101 3.54 -0.65 7.25
C TRP A 101 4.97 -1.10 6.96
N ILE A 102 5.19 -2.40 6.86
CA ILE A 102 6.45 -2.99 6.41
C ILE A 102 6.60 -2.71 4.91
N LEU A 103 7.68 -2.05 4.54
CA LEU A 103 7.88 -1.55 3.18
C LEU A 103 8.48 -2.61 2.27
N THR A 104 7.97 -2.66 1.04
CA THR A 104 8.63 -3.31 -0.08
C THR A 104 9.81 -2.48 -0.58
N ARG A 105 10.70 -3.10 -1.35
CA ARG A 105 11.85 -2.41 -1.97
C ARG A 105 11.44 -1.18 -2.80
N THR A 106 10.31 -1.27 -3.50
CA THR A 106 9.79 -0.18 -4.34
C THR A 106 9.26 0.98 -3.49
N GLU A 107 8.62 0.71 -2.36
CA GLU A 107 8.06 1.74 -1.46
C GLU A 107 9.15 2.49 -0.67
N ILE A 108 10.28 1.84 -0.36
CA ILE A 108 11.43 2.48 0.30
C ILE A 108 11.94 3.68 -0.52
N GLY A 109 11.91 3.60 -1.85
CA GLY A 109 12.33 4.70 -2.73
C GLY A 109 11.30 5.82 -2.89
N GLN A 110 10.08 5.65 -2.37
CA GLN A 110 9.02 6.65 -2.53
C GLN A 110 9.17 7.79 -1.53
N THR A 111 8.78 8.98 -1.97
CA THR A 111 8.67 10.16 -1.10
C THR A 111 7.42 10.03 -0.23
N LEU A 112 7.52 10.47 1.02
CA LEU A 112 6.38 10.48 1.94
C LEU A 112 5.30 11.46 1.44
N PRO A 113 4.02 11.15 1.68
CA PRO A 113 2.94 12.06 1.37
C PRO A 113 3.07 13.35 2.20
N VAL A 114 2.63 14.46 1.63
CA VAL A 114 2.67 15.76 2.32
C VAL A 114 1.51 15.81 3.33
N PRO A 115 1.75 16.21 4.60
CA PRO A 115 0.70 16.43 5.58
C PRO A 115 -0.40 17.35 5.03
N GLU A 116 -1.64 16.88 5.04
CA GLU A 116 -2.79 17.68 4.62
C GLU A 116 -3.10 18.68 5.74
N VAL A 117 -2.90 19.97 5.46
CA VAL A 117 -3.31 21.04 6.36
C VAL A 117 -4.82 21.16 6.31
N TRP A 118 -5.50 21.00 7.45
CA TRP A 118 -6.95 21.19 7.54
C TRP A 118 -7.31 22.57 6.97
N LYS A 119 -8.14 22.57 5.93
CA LYS A 119 -8.75 23.77 5.38
C LYS A 119 -10.22 23.79 5.83
N PRO A 120 -10.66 24.80 6.60
CA PRO A 120 -12.08 24.93 6.88
C PRO A 120 -12.84 25.04 5.56
N ILE A 121 -13.82 24.16 5.36
CA ILE A 121 -14.81 24.37 4.32
C ILE A 121 -15.73 25.46 4.87
N PRO A 122 -15.76 26.67 4.29
CA PRO A 122 -16.70 27.67 4.74
C PRO A 122 -18.11 27.12 4.52
N PHE A 123 -18.86 26.91 5.59
CA PHE A 123 -20.29 26.65 5.49
C PHE A 123 -20.92 27.92 4.90
N LYS A 124 -21.20 27.90 3.59
CA LYS A 124 -21.94 28.98 2.95
C LYS A 124 -23.39 28.85 3.39
N ASN A 125 -23.83 29.70 4.32
CA ASN A 125 -25.23 29.75 4.72
C ASN A 125 -26.04 30.42 3.59
N PRO A 126 -26.94 29.71 2.90
CA PRO A 126 -27.77 30.32 1.85
C PRO A 126 -28.82 31.30 2.40
N GLU A 127 -29.06 31.32 3.71
CA GLU A 127 -30.12 32.13 4.35
C GLU A 127 -29.65 33.49 4.87
N ILE A 128 -28.34 33.76 4.90
CA ILE A 128 -27.80 35.07 5.30
C ILE A 128 -27.40 35.81 4.02
N LYS A 129 -28.22 36.79 3.61
CA LYS A 129 -27.90 37.79 2.58
C LYS A 129 -27.12 38.95 3.17
#